data_AF-A0A4R0XWS2-F1
#
_entry.id   AF-A0A4R0XWS2-F1
#
_cell.length_a   1.000
_cell.length_b   1.000
_cell.length_c   1.000
_cell.angle_alpha   90.00
_cell.angle_beta   90.00
_cell.angle_gamma   90.00
#
_symmetry.space_group_name_H-M   'P 1'
#
loop_
_entity.id
_entity.type
_entity.pdbx_description
1 polymer ?
#
loop_
_entity_poly.entity_id
_entity_poly.type
_entity_poly.pdbx_seq_one_letter_code
_entity_poly.pdbx_strand_id
1 'polypeptide(L)' 'MYTCSYDDELADIVKAAAKRENRTYRGQFNHYLKLILQHEGLLESPDNKKADCTRQSNQSAHIQP' A
#
# COMPACT_ATOMS: atom_id res chain seq x y z
N MET A 1 1.38 -13.76 -13.84
CA MET A 1 0.82 -12.39 -13.89
C MET A 1 -0.08 -12.24 -12.67
N TYR A 2 0.22 -11.33 -11.74
CA TYR A 2 -0.62 -11.14 -10.56
C TYR A 2 -1.83 -10.29 -10.95
N THR A 3 -3.00 -10.90 -11.06
CA THR A 3 -4.28 -10.18 -11.23
C THR A 3 -4.85 -9.91 -9.84
N CYS A 4 -4.92 -8.63 -9.47
CA CYS A 4 -5.66 -8.20 -8.29
C CYS A 4 -7.00 -7.63 -8.79
N SER A 5 -8.09 -8.26 -8.36
CA SER A 5 -9.45 -7.74 -8.54
C SER A 5 -9.72 -6.79 -7.39
N TYR A 6 -10.05 -5.54 -7.70
CA TYR A 6 -10.51 -4.58 -6.70
C TYR A 6 -12.02 -4.49 -6.74
N ASP A 7 -12.62 -4.04 -5.64
CA ASP A 7 -14.02 -3.64 -5.62
C ASP A 7 -14.30 -2.62 -6.73
N ASP A 8 -15.41 -2.80 -7.44
CA ASP A 8 -15.79 -1.95 -8.58
C ASP A 8 -15.96 -0.49 -8.15
N GLU A 9 -16.44 -0.24 -6.92
CA GLU A 9 -16.60 1.12 -6.38
C GLU A 9 -15.23 1.80 -6.19
N LEU A 10 -14.25 1.07 -5.65
CA LEU A 10 -12.90 1.58 -5.47
C LEU A 10 -12.24 1.89 -6.82
N ALA A 11 -12.42 1.01 -7.80
CA ALA A 11 -11.89 1.21 -9.14
C ALA A 11 -12.46 2.49 -9.78
N ASP A 12 -13.75 2.75 -9.60
CA ASP A 12 -14.42 3.93 -10.16
C ASP A 12 -14.00 5.23 -9.48
N ILE A 13 -13.81 5.23 -8.15
CA ILE A 13 -13.24 6.37 -7.41
C ILE A 13 -11.85 6.71 -7.95
N VAL A 14 -10.98 5.70 -8.12
CA VAL A 14 -9.60 5.91 -8.61
C VAL A 14 -9.59 6.41 -10.06
N LYS A 15 -10.44 5.86 -10.94
CA LYS A 15 -10.56 6.32 -12.33
C LYS A 15 -11.03 7.77 -12.41
N ALA A 16 -12.01 8.16 -11.59
CA ALA A 16 -12.51 9.52 -11.55
C ALA A 16 -11.43 10.52 -11.10
N ALA A 17 -10.68 10.19 -10.04
CA ALA A 17 -9.57 11.00 -9.57
C ALA A 17 -8.44 11.12 -10.61
N ALA A 18 -8.08 10.00 -11.26
CA ALA A 18 -7.05 9.98 -12.28
C ALA A 18 -7.38 10.87 -13.49
N LYS A 19 -8.65 10.88 -13.94
CA LYS A 19 -9.13 11.79 -14.99
C LYS A 19 -9.00 13.26 -14.56
N ARG A 20 -9.41 13.58 -13.33
CA ARG A 20 -9.33 14.94 -12.78
C ARG A 20 -7.90 15.46 -12.66
N GLU A 21 -6.96 14.59 -12.30
CA GLU A 21 -5.55 14.94 -12.07
C GLU A 21 -4.64 14.72 -13.30
N ASN A 22 -5.23 14.34 -14.44
CA ASN A 22 -4.51 14.01 -15.68
C ASN A 22 -3.39 12.98 -15.47
N ARG A 23 -3.69 11.90 -14.74
CA ARG A 23 -2.78 10.79 -14.42
C ARG A 23 -3.30 9.47 -14.99
N THR A 24 -2.42 8.49 -15.13
CA THR A 24 -2.85 7.12 -15.45
C THR A 24 -3.56 6.48 -14.26
N TYR A 25 -4.52 5.58 -14.49
CA TYR A 25 -5.25 4.89 -13.42
C TYR A 25 -4.30 4.15 -12.46
N ARG A 26 -3.31 3.45 -13.01
CA ARG A 26 -2.24 2.80 -12.23
C ARG A 26 -1.41 3.81 -11.44
N GLY A 27 -1.10 4.96 -12.03
CA GLY A 27 -0.38 6.04 -11.37
C GLY A 27 -1.14 6.59 -10.17
N GLN A 28 -2.44 6.85 -10.33
CA GLN A 28 -3.30 7.36 -9.27
C GLN A 28 -3.50 6.34 -8.14
N PHE A 29 -3.71 5.07 -8.50
CA PHE A 29 -3.79 3.99 -7.51
C PHE A 29 -2.51 3.91 -6.67
N ASN A 30 -1.35 3.87 -7.33
CA ASN A 30 -0.05 3.81 -6.64
C ASN A 30 0.18 5.05 -5.77
N HIS A 31 -0.31 6.22 -6.18
CA HIS A 31 -0.19 7.45 -5.41
C HIS A 31 -0.97 7.36 -4.09
N TYR A 32 -2.24 6.93 -4.13
CA TYR A 32 -3.04 6.75 -2.92
C TYR A 32 -2.48 5.66 -2.00
N LEU A 33 -2.01 4.55 -2.58
CA LEU A 33 -1.38 3.50 -1.80
C LEU A 33 -0.12 4.01 -1.08
N LYS A 34 0.73 4.79 -1.75
CA LYS A 34 1.90 5.39 -1.11
C LYS A 34 1.52 6.37 0.00
N LEU A 35 0.50 7.20 -0.23
CA LEU A 35 0.00 8.15 0.76
C LEU A 35 -0.46 7.44 2.05
N ILE A 36 -1.28 6.40 1.93
CA ILE A 36 -1.76 5.69 3.12
C ILE A 36 -0.64 4.91 3.79
N LEU A 37 0.26 4.28 3.04
CA LEU A 37 1.40 3.58 3.63
C LEU A 37 2.34 4.55 4.37
N GLN A 38 2.51 5.79 3.90
CA GLN A 38 3.24 6.82 4.64
C GLN A 38 2.51 7.24 5.91
N HIS A 39 1.20 7.44 5.84
CA HIS A 39 0.36 7.79 6.99
C HIS A 39 0.40 6.71 8.08
N GLU A 40 0.36 5.44 7.69
CA GLU A 40 0.46 4.29 8.59
C GLU A 40 1.91 3.99 9.04
N GLY A 41 2.89 4.76 8.58
CA GLY A 41 4.31 4.53 8.88
C GLY A 41 4.89 3.25 8.26
N LEU A 42 4.21 2.66 7.28
CA LEU A 42 4.60 1.45 6.55
C LEU A 42 5.47 1.74 5.32
N LEU A 43 5.53 2.99 4.87
CA LEU A 43 6.44 3.44 3.82
C LEU A 43 7.44 4.44 4.40
N GLU A 44 8.73 4.12 4.31
CA GLU A 44 9.81 4.98 4.76
C GLU A 44 9.77 6.32 3.99
N SER A 45 9.54 7.40 4.70
CA SER A 45 9.80 8.75 4.20
C SER A 45 11.24 9.15 4.52
N PRO A 46 11.86 10.10 3.79
CA PRO A 46 13.18 10.61 4.14
C PRO A 46 13.27 11.17 5.58
N ASP A 47 12.15 11.66 6.13
CA ASP A 47 12.00 12.07 7.54
C ASP A 47 11.80 10.90 8.52
N ASN A 48 11.54 9.69 8.02
CA ASN A 48 11.11 8.53 8.79
C ASN A 48 12.05 7.32 8.60
N LYS A 49 13.36 7.57 8.58
CA LYS A 49 14.44 6.54 8.58
C LYS A 49 14.45 5.61 9.83
N LYS A 50 13.40 5.64 10.65
CA LYS A 50 13.28 4.90 11.91
C LYS A 50 11.98 4.10 12.04
N ALA A 51 11.30 3.78 10.93
CA ALA A 51 10.20 2.81 10.98
C ALA A 51 10.78 1.38 11.07
N ASP A 52 11.17 1.07 12.29
CA ASP A 52 11.60 -0.19 12.89
C ASP A 52 11.41 -1.47 12.07
N CYS A 53 12.55 -2.10 11.83
CA CYS A 53 12.80 -3.37 11.15
C CYS A 53 12.29 -4.60 11.95
N THR A 54 11.09 -4.60 12.56
CA THR A 54 10.76 -5.68 13.52
C THR A 54 9.28 -6.07 13.63
N ARG A 55 8.54 -6.19 12.50
CA ARG A 55 7.17 -6.75 12.52
C ARG A 55 7.00 -8.11 11.83
N GLN A 56 8.10 -8.80 11.55
CA GLN A 56 8.14 -10.19 11.07
C GLN A 56 9.05 -11.05 11.96
N SER A 57 8.62 -11.36 13.18
CA SER A 57 9.10 -12.53 13.93
C SER A 57 8.25 -12.65 15.19
N ASN A 58 7.15 -13.41 15.12
CA ASN A 58 6.58 -14.13 16.27
C ASN A 58 5.61 -15.23 15.81
N GLN A 59 5.90 -15.87 14.68
CA GLN A 59 5.44 -17.25 14.44
C GLN A 59 6.64 -18.18 14.57
N SER A 60 7.26 -18.18 15.75
CA SER A 60 8.08 -19.30 16.18
C SER A 60 7.12 -20.44 16.52
N ALA A 61 6.77 -21.25 15.52
CA ALA A 61 6.16 -22.56 15.77
C ALA A 61 7.24 -23.48 16.35
N HIS A 62 7.51 -23.36 17.65
CA HIS A 62 8.20 -24.40 18.40
C HIS A 62 7.16 -25.48 18.73
N ILE A 63 7.05 -26.48 17.86
CA ILE A 63 6.34 -27.71 18.17
C ILE A 63 7.39 -28.80 18.27
N GLN A 64 7.81 -29.12 19.50
CA GLN A 64 8.30 -30.44 19.90
C GLN A 64 8.09 -30.60 21.43
N PRO A 65 7.98 -31.83 21.94
CA PRO A 65 8.20 -33.13 21.29
C PRO A 65 6.92 -33.87 20.88
#